data_AF-G5Q9U8-F1
#
_entry.id   AF-G5Q9U8-F1
#
_cell.length_a   1.000
_cell.length_b   1.000
_cell.length_c   1.000
_cell.angle_alpha   90.00
_cell.angle_beta   90.00
_cell.angle_gamma   90.00
#
_symmetry.space_group_name_H-M   'P 1'
#
loop_
_entity.id
_entity.type
_entity.pdbx_description
1 polymer ?
#
loop_
_entity_poly.entity_id
_entity_poly.type
_entity_poly.pdbx_seq_one_letter_code
_entity_poly.pdbx_strand_id
1 'polypeptide(L)'
;MTRIALAPSKMVLLMSLVITGAHASPEQPLIKDTPFVSGQAYKKGFFWYDDPAKKSEAEEEKVLPPTGAASSPSKEEKVDLNSKWLKENMPRLLTQAMDNPTAENLSRYYTAQRLMLDISTRFSDKSKDYFLKNPMMSEKRRQPVEKVALDAHRTVVEKNQQTVMKDIFTKSGLFFFFQSTCQFCHEESQILQFMQNYYSVDILPISMDGRPLHNCIMAFFRILTIA
;
A
#
# COMPACT_ATOMS: atom_id res chain seq x y z
N MET A 1 68.58 9.97 47.90
CA MET A 1 69.20 10.41 46.63
C MET A 1 68.19 11.29 45.90
N THR A 2 68.53 12.57 45.86
CA THR A 2 68.10 13.69 44.99
C THR A 2 66.85 13.59 44.11
N ARG A 3 65.97 14.60 44.31
CA ARG A 3 64.84 15.06 43.49
C ARG A 3 65.29 15.48 42.07
N ILE A 4 64.33 15.59 41.12
CA ILE A 4 64.04 16.80 40.31
C ILE A 4 62.78 16.56 39.47
N ALA A 5 61.84 17.50 39.55
CA ALA A 5 60.69 17.67 38.67
C ALA A 5 61.03 18.61 37.51
N LEU A 6 60.39 18.49 36.34
CA LEU A 6 60.13 19.62 35.42
C LEU A 6 59.18 19.20 34.28
N ALA A 7 57.96 19.73 34.28
CA ALA A 7 57.30 20.23 33.06
C ALA A 7 57.69 21.72 32.94
N PRO A 8 57.58 22.46 31.80
CA PRO A 8 56.55 22.40 30.75
C PRO A 8 57.05 22.75 29.32
N SER A 9 56.15 22.80 28.31
CA SER A 9 55.92 23.99 27.46
C SER A 9 55.26 23.65 26.11
N LYS A 10 54.37 24.55 25.72
CA LYS A 10 53.56 24.61 24.51
C LYS A 10 54.43 24.92 23.29
N MET A 11 54.13 24.33 22.13
CA MET A 11 54.39 24.98 20.84
C MET A 11 53.36 24.53 19.79
N VAL A 12 52.50 25.47 19.41
CA VAL A 12 51.60 25.45 18.27
C VAL A 12 52.32 26.13 17.09
N LEU A 13 52.35 25.49 15.92
CA LEU A 13 52.56 26.07 14.57
C LEU A 13 52.44 24.90 13.55
N LEU A 14 51.30 24.63 12.91
CA LEU A 14 50.73 25.25 11.69
C LEU A 14 51.70 25.35 10.49
N MET A 15 51.24 24.76 9.38
CA MET A 15 51.61 24.91 7.96
C MET A 15 52.76 24.06 7.36
N SER A 16 52.38 23.01 6.60
CA SER A 16 52.75 22.92 5.18
C SER A 16 51.78 22.05 4.38
N LEU A 17 51.29 22.68 3.32
CA LEU A 17 50.45 22.24 2.21
C LEU A 17 51.20 21.25 1.30
N VAL A 18 50.57 20.13 0.93
CA VAL A 18 50.82 19.46 -0.36
C VAL A 18 49.47 19.11 -0.97
N ILE A 19 48.99 20.01 -1.83
CA ILE A 19 47.93 19.76 -2.81
C ILE A 19 48.64 19.30 -4.08
N THR A 20 48.30 18.11 -4.57
CA THR A 20 48.16 17.62 -5.96
C THR A 20 48.36 16.10 -5.94
N GLY A 21 47.56 15.24 -6.57
CA GLY A 21 46.63 15.48 -7.66
C GLY A 21 45.45 14.50 -7.69
N ALA A 22 44.46 14.91 -8.45
CA ALA A 22 43.30 14.14 -8.83
C ALA A 22 43.72 12.89 -9.62
N HIS A 23 43.30 11.71 -9.15
CA HIS A 23 42.96 10.60 -10.03
C HIS A 23 41.43 10.49 -10.06
N ALA A 24 40.82 11.38 -10.84
CA ALA A 24 39.56 11.07 -11.47
C ALA A 24 39.86 9.98 -12.51
N SER A 25 39.58 8.72 -12.16
CA SER A 25 39.51 7.65 -13.16
C SER A 25 38.07 7.59 -13.65
N PRO A 26 37.78 7.99 -14.89
CA PRO A 26 36.47 7.75 -15.47
C PRO A 26 36.39 6.26 -15.88
N GLU A 27 35.17 5.73 -15.81
CA GLU A 27 34.74 4.42 -16.36
C GLU A 27 35.08 3.17 -15.52
N GLN A 28 34.25 2.90 -14.51
CA GLN A 28 33.89 1.52 -14.21
C GLN A 28 32.67 1.14 -15.07
N PRO A 29 32.74 0.10 -15.92
CA PRO A 29 31.58 -0.32 -16.68
C PRO A 29 30.53 -0.85 -15.71
N LEU A 30 29.36 -0.22 -15.72
CA LEU A 30 28.18 -0.69 -15.02
C LEU A 30 27.78 -2.04 -15.65
N ILE A 31 28.16 -3.14 -15.02
CA ILE A 31 27.72 -4.49 -15.41
C ILE A 31 26.25 -4.58 -15.02
N LYS A 32 25.39 -4.23 -15.97
CA LYS A 32 23.99 -4.62 -15.95
C LYS A 32 24.01 -6.15 -15.84
N ASP A 33 23.39 -6.67 -14.79
CA ASP A 33 23.21 -8.10 -14.50
C ASP A 33 24.24 -8.76 -13.56
N THR A 34 24.56 -8.12 -12.42
CA THR A 34 25.10 -8.86 -11.26
C THR A 34 24.14 -8.88 -10.06
N PRO A 35 24.05 -10.03 -9.34
CA PRO A 35 22.83 -10.45 -8.66
C PRO A 35 22.94 -10.36 -7.13
N PHE A 36 23.83 -9.50 -6.61
CA PHE A 36 24.13 -9.46 -5.18
C PHE A 36 24.09 -8.03 -4.62
N VAL A 37 22.89 -7.44 -4.63
CA VAL A 37 22.24 -7.04 -3.38
C VAL A 37 20.82 -7.62 -3.43
N SER A 38 20.69 -8.85 -2.91
CA SER A 38 19.50 -9.71 -2.90
C SER A 38 18.94 -10.16 -4.26
N GLY A 39 19.67 -11.08 -4.90
CA GLY A 39 19.24 -11.85 -6.07
C GLY A 39 18.08 -12.80 -5.79
N GLN A 40 16.88 -12.24 -5.65
CA GLN A 40 15.64 -12.94 -5.99
C GLN A 40 15.08 -12.25 -7.24
N ALA A 41 15.09 -12.96 -8.37
CA ALA A 41 14.27 -12.56 -9.51
C ALA A 41 12.80 -12.70 -9.11
N TYR A 42 12.21 -11.62 -8.62
CA TYR A 42 10.79 -11.59 -8.25
C TYR A 42 9.98 -12.01 -9.47
N LYS A 43 9.12 -13.03 -9.32
CA LYS A 43 8.04 -13.27 -10.28
C LYS A 43 7.24 -11.96 -10.34
N LYS A 44 7.24 -11.28 -11.49
CA LYS A 44 6.52 -10.02 -11.69
C LYS A 44 5.08 -10.19 -11.16
N GLY A 45 4.77 -9.50 -10.06
CA GLY A 45 3.46 -9.55 -9.43
C GLY A 45 2.42 -8.76 -10.23
N PHE A 46 1.16 -8.81 -9.78
CA PHE A 46 0.03 -8.13 -10.44
C PHE A 46 0.16 -6.59 -10.53
N PHE A 47 1.06 -5.98 -9.76
CA PHE A 47 1.29 -4.52 -9.71
C PHE A 47 2.51 -4.05 -10.52
N TRP A 48 3.11 -4.91 -11.35
CA TRP A 48 4.23 -4.52 -12.19
C TRP A 48 3.75 -3.83 -13.47
N TYR A 49 4.18 -2.58 -13.66
CA TYR A 49 4.05 -1.88 -14.93
C TYR A 49 5.32 -2.10 -15.74
N ASP A 50 5.20 -2.74 -16.90
CA ASP A 50 6.25 -2.67 -17.90
C ASP A 50 6.14 -1.28 -18.55
N ASP A 51 7.20 -0.47 -18.44
CA ASP A 51 7.26 0.82 -19.13
C ASP A 51 6.96 0.56 -20.62
N PRO A 52 5.92 1.18 -21.19
CA PRO A 52 5.59 0.96 -22.59
C PRO A 52 6.82 1.37 -23.40
N ALA A 53 7.37 0.40 -24.14
CA ALA A 53 8.52 0.64 -25.01
C ALA A 53 8.23 1.89 -25.83
N LYS A 54 9.07 2.91 -25.64
CA LYS A 54 8.97 4.21 -26.32
C LYS A 54 8.83 3.93 -27.81
N LYS A 55 7.62 4.15 -28.34
CA LYS A 55 7.31 3.96 -29.76
C LYS A 55 8.35 4.76 -30.54
N SER A 56 9.16 4.07 -31.35
CA SER A 56 10.15 4.68 -32.21
C SER A 56 9.44 5.63 -33.16
N GLU A 57 9.66 6.90 -32.95
CA GLU A 57 9.28 7.98 -33.86
C GLU A 57 10.28 7.97 -35.01
N ALA A 58 10.05 7.08 -35.96
CA ALA A 58 10.67 7.08 -37.27
C ALA A 58 9.83 6.17 -38.19
N GLU A 59 9.48 6.73 -39.35
CA GLU A 59 8.86 6.06 -40.51
C GLU A 59 7.32 6.03 -40.52
N GLU A 60 6.71 7.15 -40.93
CA GLU A 60 6.24 7.26 -42.32
C GLU A 60 5.86 8.70 -42.70
N GLU A 61 6.46 9.13 -43.79
CA GLU A 61 6.32 10.41 -44.47
C GLU A 61 5.25 10.29 -45.57
N LYS A 62 4.28 11.22 -45.63
CA LYS A 62 3.90 11.96 -46.85
C LYS A 62 2.65 12.84 -46.65
N VAL A 63 2.86 14.13 -46.87
CA VAL A 63 1.82 15.14 -47.10
C VAL A 63 1.35 15.06 -48.55
N LEU A 64 0.03 15.02 -48.79
CA LEU A 64 -0.64 15.52 -50.01
C LEU A 64 -2.11 15.96 -49.71
N PRO A 65 -2.72 16.85 -50.52
CA PRO A 65 -3.69 17.89 -50.11
C PRO A 65 -5.18 17.46 -50.06
N PRO A 66 -6.11 18.35 -49.63
CA PRO A 66 -7.49 17.99 -49.36
C PRO A 66 -8.32 17.90 -50.66
N THR A 67 -9.02 16.79 -50.83
CA THR A 67 -10.07 16.65 -51.86
C THR A 67 -11.41 16.44 -51.18
N GLY A 68 -12.28 17.43 -51.34
CA GLY A 68 -13.66 17.26 -51.82
C GLY A 68 -14.60 16.35 -51.04
N ALA A 69 -15.60 16.98 -50.41
CA ALA A 69 -16.79 16.36 -49.88
C ALA A 69 -17.46 15.39 -50.87
N ALA A 70 -17.84 14.21 -50.37
CA ALA A 70 -18.89 13.40 -50.93
C ALA A 70 -19.71 12.79 -49.78
N SER A 71 -20.88 13.38 -49.52
CA SER A 71 -21.91 12.82 -48.65
C SER A 71 -22.52 11.60 -49.34
N SER A 72 -22.13 10.40 -48.91
CA SER A 72 -22.83 9.16 -49.22
C SER A 72 -23.98 8.97 -48.23
N PRO A 73 -25.19 8.59 -48.68
CA PRO A 73 -26.35 8.41 -47.81
C PRO A 73 -26.12 7.23 -46.86
N SER A 74 -26.34 7.45 -45.57
CA SER A 74 -26.18 6.41 -44.55
C SER A 74 -27.22 5.31 -44.78
N LYS A 75 -26.73 4.14 -45.17
CA LYS A 75 -27.46 2.88 -45.01
C LYS A 75 -27.67 2.70 -43.50
N GLU A 76 -28.92 2.70 -43.06
CA GLU A 76 -29.27 2.43 -41.65
C GLU A 76 -28.96 0.96 -41.35
N GLU A 77 -27.70 0.69 -41.05
CA GLU A 77 -27.27 -0.55 -40.44
C GLU A 77 -27.79 -0.54 -39.01
N LYS A 78 -28.62 -1.53 -38.66
CA LYS A 78 -29.08 -1.71 -37.28
C LYS A 78 -27.86 -2.08 -36.43
N VAL A 79 -27.30 -1.08 -35.76
CA VAL A 79 -26.18 -1.28 -34.84
C VAL A 79 -26.72 -1.86 -33.54
N ASP A 80 -26.29 -3.05 -33.20
CA ASP A 80 -26.55 -3.63 -31.88
C ASP A 80 -25.73 -2.89 -30.81
N LEU A 81 -26.43 -2.14 -29.96
CA LEU A 81 -25.81 -1.38 -28.87
C LEU A 81 -25.44 -2.30 -27.68
N ASN A 82 -24.43 -3.13 -27.89
CA ASN A 82 -23.91 -4.08 -26.91
C ASN A 82 -22.74 -3.50 -26.10
N SER A 83 -22.28 -4.24 -25.08
CA SER A 83 -21.12 -3.84 -24.25
C SER A 83 -19.85 -3.61 -25.06
N LYS A 84 -19.63 -4.41 -26.12
CA LYS A 84 -18.51 -4.22 -27.06
C LYS A 84 -18.60 -2.87 -27.77
N TRP A 85 -19.78 -2.54 -28.30
CA TRP A 85 -20.00 -1.27 -29.00
C TRP A 85 -19.75 -0.08 -28.07
N LEU A 86 -20.26 -0.14 -26.84
CA LEU A 86 -20.03 0.90 -25.82
C LEU A 86 -18.55 1.05 -25.50
N LYS A 87 -17.81 -0.05 -25.33
CA LYS A 87 -16.37 -0.01 -25.05
C LYS A 87 -15.59 0.71 -26.15
N GLU A 88 -15.93 0.49 -27.41
CA GLU A 88 -15.26 1.08 -28.56
C GLU A 88 -15.66 2.55 -28.79
N ASN A 89 -16.94 2.90 -28.56
CA ASN A 89 -17.49 4.21 -28.93
C ASN A 89 -17.53 5.23 -27.79
N MET A 90 -17.53 4.80 -26.52
CA MET A 90 -17.59 5.73 -25.38
C MET A 90 -16.45 6.76 -25.35
N PRO A 91 -15.17 6.40 -25.61
CA PRO A 91 -14.09 7.38 -25.64
C PRO A 91 -14.31 8.46 -26.70
N ARG A 92 -14.81 8.07 -27.88
CA ARG A 92 -15.11 9.00 -28.97
C ARG A 92 -16.26 9.95 -28.62
N LEU A 93 -17.31 9.45 -27.97
CA LEU A 93 -18.42 10.29 -27.53
C LEU A 93 -17.98 11.26 -26.43
N LEU A 94 -17.09 10.82 -25.54
CA LEU A 94 -16.54 11.66 -24.48
C LEU A 94 -15.68 12.78 -25.05
N THR A 95 -14.74 12.49 -25.95
CA THR A 95 -13.90 13.54 -26.55
C THR A 95 -14.74 14.55 -27.33
N GLN A 96 -15.74 14.09 -28.10
CA GLN A 96 -16.66 14.98 -28.81
C GLN A 96 -17.46 15.89 -27.86
N ALA A 97 -17.86 15.38 -26.70
CA ALA A 97 -18.56 16.18 -25.69
C ALA A 97 -17.63 17.16 -24.96
N MET A 98 -16.36 16.81 -24.77
CA MET A 98 -15.35 17.66 -24.12
C MET A 98 -14.85 18.78 -25.05
N ASP A 99 -14.51 18.43 -26.30
CA ASP A 99 -13.94 19.36 -27.28
C ASP A 99 -15.01 20.35 -27.78
N ASN A 100 -16.26 19.92 -27.88
CA ASN A 100 -17.37 20.77 -28.29
C ASN A 100 -18.64 20.49 -27.46
N PRO A 101 -18.83 21.19 -26.33
CA PRO A 101 -19.93 20.94 -25.39
C PRO A 101 -21.26 21.51 -25.90
N THR A 102 -21.79 20.94 -26.98
CA THR A 102 -23.16 21.20 -27.46
C THR A 102 -24.17 20.34 -26.71
N ALA A 103 -25.43 20.79 -26.63
CA ALA A 103 -26.50 20.01 -26.03
C ALA A 103 -26.66 18.63 -26.70
N GLU A 104 -26.43 18.55 -28.01
CA GLU A 104 -26.48 17.29 -28.75
C GLU A 104 -25.33 16.35 -28.36
N ASN A 105 -24.08 16.82 -28.32
CA ASN A 105 -22.94 15.97 -27.95
C ASN A 105 -23.02 15.47 -26.51
N LEU A 106 -23.46 16.34 -25.59
CA LEU A 106 -23.73 15.97 -24.20
C LEU A 106 -24.84 14.91 -24.14
N SER A 107 -25.94 15.09 -24.87
CA SER A 107 -27.04 14.12 -24.90
C SER A 107 -26.59 12.75 -25.42
N ARG A 108 -25.76 12.71 -26.47
CA ARG A 108 -25.23 11.48 -27.06
C ARG A 108 -24.37 10.72 -26.06
N TYR A 109 -23.45 11.41 -25.38
CA TYR A 109 -22.60 10.81 -24.36
C TYR A 109 -23.40 10.28 -23.16
N TYR A 110 -24.27 11.11 -22.58
CA TYR A 110 -25.03 10.71 -21.39
C TYR A 110 -26.06 9.61 -21.69
N THR A 111 -26.61 9.57 -22.91
CA THR A 111 -27.49 8.47 -23.33
C THR A 111 -26.72 7.16 -23.42
N ALA A 112 -25.52 7.17 -24.02
CA ALA A 112 -24.65 5.99 -24.06
C ALA A 112 -24.19 5.56 -22.66
N GLN A 113 -23.88 6.51 -21.78
CA GLN A 113 -23.55 6.23 -20.38
C GLN A 113 -24.73 5.60 -19.62
N ARG A 114 -25.95 6.09 -19.84
CA ARG A 114 -27.14 5.49 -19.24
C ARG A 114 -27.35 4.05 -19.72
N LEU A 115 -27.18 3.79 -21.01
CA LEU A 115 -27.25 2.42 -21.53
C LEU A 115 -26.20 1.50 -20.90
N MET A 116 -24.98 2.00 -20.68
CA MET A 116 -23.94 1.24 -19.97
C MET A 116 -24.37 0.87 -18.55
N LEU A 117 -24.98 1.81 -17.82
CA LEU A 117 -25.52 1.56 -16.48
C LEU A 117 -26.67 0.56 -16.50
N ASP A 118 -27.56 0.62 -17.48
CA ASP A 118 -28.67 -0.33 -17.63
C ASP A 118 -28.15 -1.76 -17.89
N ILE A 119 -27.12 -1.91 -18.74
CA ILE A 119 -26.46 -3.20 -18.98
C ILE A 119 -25.78 -3.71 -17.70
N SER A 120 -25.08 -2.83 -16.97
CA SER A 120 -24.44 -3.18 -15.69
C SER A 120 -25.45 -3.62 -14.64
N THR A 121 -26.62 -2.96 -14.58
CA THR A 121 -27.71 -3.31 -13.67
C THR A 121 -28.27 -4.68 -14.01
N ARG A 122 -28.57 -4.94 -15.30
CA ARG A 122 -29.04 -6.25 -15.76
C ARG A 122 -28.05 -7.37 -15.45
N PHE A 123 -26.75 -7.13 -15.66
CA PHE A 123 -25.71 -8.08 -15.29
C PHE A 123 -25.72 -8.35 -13.78
N SER A 124 -25.71 -7.29 -12.97
CA SER A 124 -25.70 -7.38 -11.51
C SER A 124 -26.89 -8.18 -10.97
N ASP A 125 -28.10 -7.97 -11.52
CA ASP A 125 -29.28 -8.71 -11.10
C ASP A 125 -29.21 -10.18 -11.49
N LYS A 126 -28.73 -10.50 -12.70
CA LYS A 126 -28.50 -11.89 -13.10
C LYS A 126 -27.39 -12.58 -12.31
N SER A 127 -26.36 -11.84 -11.91
CA SER A 127 -25.32 -12.35 -11.01
C SER A 127 -25.89 -12.67 -9.63
N LYS A 128 -26.75 -11.81 -9.07
CA LYS A 128 -27.44 -12.08 -7.79
C LYS A 128 -28.27 -13.37 -7.90
N ASP A 129 -29.07 -13.52 -8.95
CA ASP A 129 -29.85 -14.73 -9.22
C ASP A 129 -28.96 -15.98 -9.32
N TYR A 130 -27.82 -15.85 -10.00
CA TYR A 130 -26.85 -16.94 -10.13
C TYR A 130 -26.27 -17.37 -8.79
N PHE A 131 -25.88 -16.43 -7.92
CA PHE A 131 -25.35 -16.75 -6.59
C PHE A 131 -26.40 -17.32 -5.64
N LEU A 132 -27.67 -16.92 -5.78
CA LEU A 132 -28.78 -17.54 -5.05
C LEU A 132 -28.97 -19.01 -5.43
N LYS A 133 -28.85 -19.34 -6.73
CA LYS A 133 -28.96 -20.72 -7.23
C LYS A 133 -27.71 -21.56 -6.99
N ASN A 134 -26.54 -20.93 -6.83
CA ASN A 134 -25.26 -21.61 -6.63
C ASN A 134 -24.58 -21.16 -5.31
N PRO A 135 -25.06 -21.63 -4.14
CA PRO A 135 -24.49 -21.27 -2.84
C PRO A 135 -23.02 -21.69 -2.64
N MET A 136 -22.47 -22.56 -3.50
CA MET A 136 -21.05 -22.93 -3.47
C MET A 136 -20.14 -21.80 -3.96
N MET A 137 -20.62 -20.95 -4.87
CA MET A 137 -19.85 -19.86 -5.47
C MET A 137 -20.07 -18.51 -4.79
N SER A 138 -20.99 -18.43 -3.83
CA SER A 138 -21.32 -17.18 -3.14
C SER A 138 -20.36 -16.91 -1.98
N GLU A 139 -19.86 -15.68 -1.89
CA GLU A 139 -19.05 -15.19 -0.75
C GLU A 139 -19.79 -15.31 0.60
N LYS A 140 -21.14 -15.33 0.57
CA LYS A 140 -21.98 -15.51 1.77
C LYS A 140 -21.63 -16.78 2.57
N ARG A 141 -21.02 -17.79 1.93
CA ARG A 141 -20.50 -18.99 2.59
C ARG A 141 -19.32 -18.70 3.51
N ARG A 142 -18.39 -17.86 3.05
CA ARG A 142 -17.18 -17.50 3.80
C ARG A 142 -17.51 -16.47 4.87
N GLN A 143 -18.28 -15.45 4.51
CA GLN A 143 -18.68 -14.40 5.42
C GLN A 143 -20.17 -14.07 5.24
N PRO A 144 -21.00 -14.27 6.27
CA PRO A 144 -22.42 -13.92 6.20
C PRO A 144 -22.60 -12.41 6.00
N VAL A 145 -23.56 -12.03 5.14
CA VAL A 145 -23.91 -10.62 4.90
C VAL A 145 -25.09 -10.13 5.73
N GLU A 146 -25.96 -11.06 6.17
CA GLU A 146 -27.12 -10.72 6.98
C GLU A 146 -26.67 -10.39 8.40
N LYS A 147 -27.14 -9.25 8.95
CA LYS A 147 -26.67 -8.73 10.24
C LYS A 147 -26.70 -9.77 11.36
N VAL A 148 -27.81 -10.47 11.52
CA VAL A 148 -27.98 -11.48 12.58
C VAL A 148 -26.97 -12.62 12.43
N ALA A 149 -26.77 -13.12 11.21
CA ALA A 149 -25.83 -14.21 10.94
C ALA A 149 -24.37 -13.72 11.06
N LEU A 150 -24.09 -12.49 10.64
CA LEU A 150 -22.77 -11.88 10.74
C LEU A 150 -22.39 -11.65 12.21
N ASP A 151 -23.30 -11.15 13.04
CA ASP A 151 -23.06 -10.93 14.46
C ASP A 151 -22.81 -12.27 15.18
N ALA A 152 -23.62 -13.30 14.91
CA ALA A 152 -23.39 -14.65 15.44
C ALA A 152 -22.03 -15.22 14.99
N HIS A 153 -21.67 -15.06 13.71
CA HIS A 153 -20.39 -15.50 13.17
C HIS A 153 -19.21 -14.77 13.83
N ARG A 154 -19.31 -13.45 14.01
CA ARG A 154 -18.29 -12.64 14.70
C ARG A 154 -18.09 -13.09 16.14
N THR A 155 -19.16 -13.36 16.88
CA THR A 155 -19.05 -13.87 18.26
C THR A 155 -18.30 -15.21 18.29
N VAL A 156 -18.53 -16.09 17.32
CA VAL A 156 -17.79 -17.37 17.23
C VAL A 156 -16.32 -17.13 16.89
N VAL A 157 -16.03 -16.27 15.91
CA VAL A 157 -14.65 -15.94 15.52
C VAL A 157 -13.89 -15.30 16.68
N GLU A 158 -14.51 -14.37 17.40
CA GLU A 158 -13.91 -13.69 18.56
C GLU A 158 -13.60 -14.68 19.69
N LYS A 159 -14.53 -15.59 20.01
CA LYS A 159 -14.29 -16.66 20.98
C LYS A 159 -13.13 -17.57 20.56
N ASN A 160 -13.07 -17.95 19.29
CA ASN A 160 -11.97 -18.77 18.77
C ASN A 160 -10.63 -18.03 18.84
N GLN A 161 -10.60 -16.74 18.48
CA GLN A 161 -9.41 -15.90 18.63
C GLN A 161 -8.98 -15.79 20.09
N GLN A 162 -9.92 -15.62 21.02
CA GLN A 162 -9.63 -15.55 22.44
C GLN A 162 -9.01 -16.84 22.97
N THR A 163 -9.54 -18.00 22.58
CA THR A 163 -8.97 -19.31 22.95
C THR A 163 -7.56 -19.47 22.41
N VAL A 164 -7.35 -19.19 21.12
CA VAL A 164 -6.02 -19.32 20.49
C VAL A 164 -5.00 -18.36 21.12
N MET A 165 -5.39 -17.11 21.40
CA MET A 165 -4.50 -16.15 22.05
C MET A 165 -4.15 -16.59 23.46
N LYS A 166 -5.11 -17.08 24.25
CA LYS A 166 -4.84 -17.65 25.58
C LYS A 166 -3.84 -18.80 25.49
N ASP A 167 -4.04 -19.73 24.56
CA ASP A 167 -3.14 -20.86 24.36
C ASP A 167 -1.71 -20.42 24.00
N ILE A 168 -1.57 -19.38 23.16
CA ILE A 168 -0.26 -18.81 22.82
C ILE A 168 0.42 -18.22 24.07
N PHE A 169 -0.30 -17.40 24.83
CA PHE A 169 0.24 -16.73 26.01
C PHE A 169 0.45 -17.63 27.23
N THR A 170 0.00 -18.89 27.21
CA THR A 170 0.47 -19.88 28.19
C THR A 170 1.97 -20.19 28.06
N LYS A 171 2.54 -19.97 26.86
CA LYS A 171 3.95 -20.27 26.54
C LYS A 171 4.78 -19.02 26.28
N SER A 172 4.14 -17.90 25.96
CA SER A 172 4.80 -16.64 25.68
C SER A 172 4.37 -15.55 26.65
N GLY A 173 5.33 -14.73 27.08
CA GLY A 173 5.07 -13.47 27.77
C GLY A 173 5.51 -12.30 26.90
N LEU A 174 5.09 -11.09 27.27
CA LEU A 174 5.51 -9.85 26.62
C LEU A 174 6.48 -9.08 27.53
N PHE A 175 7.55 -8.55 26.95
CA PHE A 175 8.38 -7.56 27.61
C PHE A 175 7.90 -6.17 27.22
N PHE A 176 7.57 -5.34 28.20
CA PHE A 176 7.17 -3.96 27.96
C PHE A 176 8.24 -3.02 28.50
N PHE A 177 9.03 -2.43 27.61
CA PHE A 177 10.04 -1.45 27.97
C PHE A 177 9.41 -0.07 27.99
N PHE A 178 9.57 0.64 29.10
CA PHE A 178 8.98 1.97 29.24
C PHE A 178 9.92 2.96 29.92
N GLN A 179 9.62 4.22 29.67
CA GLN A 179 10.23 5.36 30.33
C GLN A 179 9.17 6.13 31.11
N SER A 180 9.49 6.60 32.32
CA SER A 180 8.50 7.26 33.19
C SER A 180 7.91 8.54 32.58
N THR A 181 8.69 9.28 31.80
CA THR A 181 8.33 10.57 31.18
C THR A 181 7.61 10.44 29.83
N CYS A 182 7.47 9.23 29.28
CA CYS A 182 6.93 9.03 27.94
C CYS A 182 5.38 9.00 27.96
N GLN A 183 4.76 9.96 27.26
CA GLN A 183 3.30 10.03 27.14
C GLN A 183 2.69 8.80 26.44
N PHE A 184 3.35 8.27 25.41
CA PHE A 184 2.83 7.11 24.68
C PHE A 184 2.88 5.82 25.51
N CYS A 185 3.87 5.68 26.40
CA CYS A 185 3.94 4.55 27.32
C CYS A 185 2.74 4.52 28.28
N HIS A 186 2.13 5.66 28.60
CA HIS A 186 0.92 5.71 29.42
C HIS A 186 -0.30 5.15 28.69
N GLU A 187 -0.47 5.48 27.41
CA GLU A 187 -1.59 4.95 26.62
C GLU A 187 -1.42 3.46 26.32
N GLU A 188 -0.19 3.04 25.97
CA GLU A 188 0.11 1.63 25.72
C GLU A 188 -0.10 0.78 26.96
N SER A 189 0.26 1.27 28.16
CA SER A 189 0.06 0.53 29.41
C SER A 189 -1.41 0.16 29.68
N GLN A 190 -2.37 0.98 29.22
CA GLN A 190 -3.80 0.69 29.36
C GLN A 190 -4.22 -0.46 28.44
N ILE A 191 -3.71 -0.48 27.21
CA ILE A 191 -3.97 -1.55 26.23
C ILE A 191 -3.36 -2.86 26.73
N LEU A 192 -2.14 -2.82 27.26
CA LEU A 192 -1.47 -3.99 27.83
C LEU A 192 -2.20 -4.52 29.07
N GLN A 193 -2.75 -3.64 29.92
CA GLN A 193 -3.60 -4.06 31.04
C GLN A 193 -4.89 -4.74 30.55
N PHE A 194 -5.53 -4.23 29.50
CA PHE A 194 -6.65 -4.90 28.87
C PHE A 194 -6.25 -6.29 28.36
N MET A 195 -5.08 -6.42 27.72
CA MET A 195 -4.57 -7.71 27.25
C MET A 195 -4.31 -8.69 28.40
N GLN A 196 -3.71 -8.24 29.51
CA GLN A 196 -3.54 -9.05 30.72
C GLN A 196 -4.88 -9.60 31.22
N ASN A 197 -5.91 -8.75 31.30
CA ASN A 197 -7.21 -9.16 31.81
C ASN A 197 -7.97 -10.07 30.84
N TYR A 198 -7.90 -9.79 29.53
CA TYR A 198 -8.73 -10.45 28.53
C TYR A 198 -8.15 -11.78 28.02
N TYR A 199 -6.83 -11.83 27.84
CA TYR A 199 -6.10 -12.99 27.33
C TYR A 199 -5.21 -13.66 28.38
N SER A 200 -5.17 -13.16 29.62
CA SER A 200 -4.32 -13.71 30.69
C SER A 200 -2.83 -13.71 30.34
N VAL A 201 -2.38 -12.68 29.63
CA VAL A 201 -0.98 -12.53 29.20
C VAL A 201 -0.10 -12.20 30.39
N ASP A 202 1.03 -12.88 30.52
CA ASP A 202 2.10 -12.44 31.41
C ASP A 202 2.92 -11.33 30.75
N ILE A 203 2.91 -10.15 31.35
CA ILE A 203 3.66 -8.99 30.84
C ILE A 203 4.65 -8.58 31.91
N LEU A 204 5.93 -8.57 31.54
CA LEU A 204 6.99 -8.05 32.38
C LEU A 204 7.31 -6.61 31.99
N PRO A 205 6.86 -5.61 32.76
CA PRO A 205 7.22 -4.22 32.56
C PRO A 205 8.66 -3.99 33.04
N ILE A 206 9.46 -3.37 32.18
CA ILE A 206 10.87 -3.06 32.39
C ILE A 206 11.06 -1.55 32.27
N SER A 207 11.43 -0.91 33.38
CA SER A 207 11.70 0.53 33.40
C SER A 207 13.14 0.81 33.00
N MET A 208 13.31 1.71 32.02
CA MET A 208 14.60 2.23 31.58
C MET A 208 15.17 3.26 32.58
N ASP A 209 14.30 4.01 33.25
CA ASP A 209 14.67 5.09 34.18
C ASP A 209 14.65 4.67 35.66
N GLY A 210 14.20 3.44 35.95
CA GLY A 210 14.00 2.95 37.32
C GLY A 210 12.83 3.61 38.07
N ARG A 211 11.96 4.35 37.36
CA ARG A 211 10.78 5.02 37.92
C ARG A 211 9.49 4.38 37.41
N PRO A 212 8.40 4.37 38.21
CA PRO A 212 7.09 3.88 37.76
C PRO A 212 6.45 4.84 36.75
N LEU A 213 5.43 4.35 36.04
CA LEU A 213 4.55 5.19 35.23
C LEU A 213 3.67 6.07 36.15
N HIS A 214 3.44 7.32 35.73
CA HIS A 214 2.59 8.29 36.43
C HIS A 214 1.14 7.82 36.66
N ASN A 215 0.59 6.98 35.78
CA ASN A 215 -0.77 6.45 35.91
C ASN A 215 -0.88 5.27 36.90
N CYS A 216 0.22 4.89 37.56
CA CYS A 216 0.31 3.74 38.48
C CYS A 216 -0.13 2.39 37.88
N ILE A 217 -0.34 2.31 36.57
CA ILE A 217 -0.58 1.07 35.85
C ILE A 217 0.77 0.33 35.77
N MET A 218 0.77 -0.96 36.12
CA MET A 218 1.99 -1.77 36.25
C MET A 218 3.00 -1.27 37.30
N ALA A 219 2.53 -1.08 38.55
CA ALA A 219 3.36 -0.62 39.67
C ALA A 219 4.55 -1.55 40.00
N PHE A 220 4.45 -2.84 39.70
CA PHE A 220 5.53 -3.80 39.84
C PHE A 220 6.32 -3.88 38.54
N PHE A 221 7.52 -3.29 38.51
CA PHE A 221 8.40 -3.30 37.35
C PHE A 221 9.82 -3.73 37.70
N ARG A 222 10.55 -4.23 36.71
CA ARG A 222 11.98 -4.54 36.83
C ARG A 222 12.81 -3.40 36.24
N ILE A 223 13.95 -3.12 36.85
CA ILE A 223 14.89 -2.11 36.33
C ILE A 223 15.77 -2.80 35.28
N LEU A 224 15.94 -2.18 34.11
CA LEU A 224 16.88 -2.66 33.10
C LEU A 224 18.32 -2.37 33.54
N THR A 225 18.94 -3.30 34.26
CA THR A 225 20.38 -3.24 34.53
C THR A 225 21.10 -4.04 33.46
N ILE A 226 21.65 -3.36 32.45
CA ILE A 226 22.58 -3.98 31.49
C ILE A 226 23.92 -4.10 32.20
N ALA A 227 24.32 -5.33 32.52
CA ALA A 227 25.64 -5.64 33.05
C ALA A 227 26.68 -5.71 31.93
#